data_AF-A0AAD5RFJ3-F1
#
_entry.id   AF-A0AAD5RFJ3-F1
#
_cell.length_a   1.000
_cell.length_b   1.000
_cell.length_c   1.000
_cell.angle_alpha   90.00
_cell.angle_beta   90.00
_cell.angle_gamma   90.00
#
_symmetry.space_group_name_H-M   'P 1'
#
loop_
_entity.id
_entity.type
_entity.pdbx_description
1 polymer ?
#
loop_
_entity_poly.entity_id
_entity_poly.type
_entity_poly.pdbx_seq_one_letter_code
_entity_poly.pdbx_strand_id
1 'polypeptide(L)'
;MIGSGIFISPKGILQQAGSVGLSLITWVLAALLASLTAINYIELGTSIPESGAEFAYISYVGWTPIAFSYLWLASLIQSSCAGATLALTFGEYIVEAIAPITCLSSSDSKTVSIFLAYGIILAIALLNMFSLGRFAGRIQLVSMVAKLIAIAAIIGIGLFYMIFRG
;
A
#
# COMPACT_ATOMS: atom_id res chain seq x y z
N MET A 1 -10.16 -2.87 -0.89
CA MET A 1 -9.15 -3.47 0.00
C MET A 1 -8.55 -2.36 0.88
N ILE A 2 -8.25 -2.64 2.15
CA ILE A 2 -7.63 -1.65 3.06
C ILE A 2 -6.13 -1.95 3.13
N GLY A 3 -5.31 -1.00 2.68
CA GLY A 3 -3.85 -1.11 2.66
C GLY A 3 -3.18 0.05 3.37
N SER A 4 -1.84 0.06 3.39
CA SER A 4 -1.08 1.16 4.00
C SER A 4 -1.14 2.47 3.20
N GLY A 5 -1.63 2.43 1.96
CA GLY A 5 -1.74 3.60 1.08
C GLY A 5 -2.60 4.72 1.65
N ILE A 6 -3.59 4.42 2.50
CA ILE A 6 -4.45 5.45 3.12
C ILE A 6 -3.65 6.42 4.01
N PHE A 7 -2.51 6.01 4.54
CA PHE A 7 -1.64 6.86 5.35
C PHE A 7 -0.70 7.73 4.50
N ILE A 8 -0.45 7.33 3.25
CA ILE A 8 0.53 7.94 2.34
C ILE A 8 -0.15 8.88 1.34
N SER A 9 -1.17 8.37 0.64
CA SER A 9 -1.80 9.00 -0.52
C SER A 9 -2.49 10.34 -0.25
N PRO A 10 -3.12 10.62 0.92
CA PRO A 10 -3.83 11.89 1.12
C PRO A 10 -2.95 13.13 0.94
N LYS A 11 -1.69 13.08 1.41
CA LYS A 11 -0.74 14.20 1.27
C LYS A 11 -0.45 14.50 -0.20
N GLY A 12 -0.17 13.47 -1.00
CA GLY A 12 0.12 13.62 -2.43
C GLY A 12 -1.10 14.12 -3.22
N ILE A 13 -2.29 13.57 -2.93
CA ILE A 13 -3.53 13.97 -3.60
C ILE A 13 -3.85 15.44 -3.31
N LEU A 14 -3.75 15.87 -2.04
CA LEU A 14 -4.05 17.26 -1.68
C LEU A 14 -3.06 18.25 -2.31
N GLN A 15 -1.77 17.91 -2.36
CA GLN A 15 -0.74 18.74 -2.99
C GLN A 15 -0.97 18.93 -4.50
N GLN A 16 -1.43 17.88 -5.19
CA GLN A 16 -1.68 17.95 -6.63
C GLN A 16 -3.06 18.53 -6.97
N ALA A 17 -4.07 18.28 -6.13
CA ALA A 17 -5.42 18.78 -6.33
C ALA A 17 -5.56 20.28 -5.97
N GLY A 18 -4.73 20.80 -5.06
CA GLY A 18 -4.72 22.20 -4.66
C GLY A 18 -5.91 22.66 -3.79
N SER A 19 -6.95 21.84 -3.65
CA SER A 19 -8.12 22.11 -2.80
C SER A 19 -8.63 20.84 -2.13
N VAL A 20 -9.12 20.97 -0.89
CA VAL A 20 -9.71 19.87 -0.12
C VAL A 20 -10.94 19.29 -0.83
N GLY A 21 -11.81 20.14 -1.39
CA GLY A 21 -13.00 19.67 -2.11
C GLY A 21 -12.67 18.82 -3.33
N LEU A 22 -11.68 19.26 -4.13
CA LEU A 22 -11.22 18.50 -5.29
C LEU A 22 -10.55 17.18 -4.87
N SER A 23 -9.82 17.16 -3.76
CA SER A 23 -9.21 15.93 -3.22
C SER A 23 -10.23 14.88 -2.80
N LEU A 24 -11.40 15.29 -2.28
CA LEU A 24 -12.48 14.36 -1.93
C LEU A 24 -13.16 13.79 -3.19
N ILE A 25 -13.35 14.61 -4.22
CA ILE A 25 -13.91 14.18 -5.50
C ILE A 25 -12.99 13.15 -6.16
N THR A 26 -11.67 13.35 -6.16
CA THR A 26 -10.73 12.38 -6.73
C THR A 26 -10.74 11.05 -5.98
N TRP A 27 -10.91 11.05 -4.66
CA TRP A 27 -11.11 9.83 -3.88
C TRP A 27 -12.37 9.06 -4.29
N VAL A 28 -13.49 9.76 -4.46
CA VAL A 28 -14.76 9.13 -4.89
C VAL A 28 -14.65 8.55 -6.29
N LEU A 29 -14.03 9.29 -7.23
CA LEU A 29 -13.81 8.80 -8.60
C LEU A 29 -12.89 7.57 -8.62
N ALA A 30 -11.82 7.59 -7.84
CA ALA A 30 -10.93 6.44 -7.71
C ALA A 30 -11.64 5.20 -7.13
N ALA A 31 -12.51 5.40 -6.14
CA ALA A 31 -13.33 4.33 -5.58
C ALA A 31 -14.30 3.74 -6.62
N LEU A 32 -14.95 4.59 -7.42
CA LEU A 32 -15.85 4.16 -8.48
C LEU A 32 -15.13 3.33 -9.55
N LEU A 33 -13.98 3.81 -10.04
CA LEU A 33 -13.15 3.10 -11.01
C LEU A 33 -12.70 1.74 -10.46
N ALA A 34 -12.25 1.70 -9.20
CA ALA A 34 -11.85 0.46 -8.55
C ALA A 34 -13.02 -0.54 -8.43
N SER A 35 -14.25 -0.08 -8.15
CA SER A 35 -15.44 -0.94 -8.14
C SER A 35 -15.76 -1.52 -9.51
N LEU A 36 -15.66 -0.72 -10.58
CA LEU A 36 -15.87 -1.21 -11.95
C LEU A 36 -14.81 -2.25 -12.33
N THR A 37 -13.53 -2.00 -12.01
CA THR A 37 -12.47 -2.98 -12.23
C THR A 37 -12.74 -4.26 -11.44
N ALA A 38 -13.17 -4.17 -10.18
CA ALA A 38 -13.47 -5.34 -9.37
C ALA A 38 -14.58 -6.22 -9.98
N ILE A 39 -15.65 -5.62 -10.52
CA ILE A 39 -16.73 -6.37 -11.18
C ILE A 39 -16.21 -7.12 -12.41
N ASN A 40 -15.41 -6.47 -13.26
CA ASN A 40 -14.78 -7.14 -14.40
C ASN A 40 -13.91 -8.31 -13.95
N TYR A 41 -13.09 -8.13 -12.91
CA TYR A 41 -12.25 -9.21 -12.38
C TYR A 41 -13.07 -10.37 -11.78
N ILE A 42 -14.24 -10.10 -11.21
CA ILE A 42 -15.15 -11.14 -10.72
C ILE A 42 -15.71 -11.94 -11.90
N GLU A 43 -16.14 -11.29 -12.97
CA GLU A 43 -16.66 -11.96 -14.16
C GLU A 43 -15.57 -12.84 -14.81
N LEU A 44 -14.36 -12.32 -15.01
CA LEU A 44 -13.25 -13.11 -15.54
C LEU A 44 -12.85 -14.26 -14.61
N GLY A 45 -12.76 -14.02 -13.31
CA GLY A 45 -12.35 -15.03 -12.33
C GLY A 45 -13.38 -16.14 -12.10
N THR A 46 -14.65 -15.87 -12.38
CA THR A 46 -15.71 -16.90 -12.36
C THR A 46 -15.84 -17.64 -13.70
N SER A 47 -15.55 -16.97 -14.82
CA SER A 47 -15.63 -17.56 -16.16
C SER A 47 -14.42 -18.43 -16.51
N ILE A 48 -13.22 -18.04 -16.06
CA ILE A 48 -11.95 -18.70 -16.37
C ILE A 48 -11.30 -19.17 -15.05
N PRO A 49 -11.65 -20.36 -14.53
CA PRO A 49 -11.18 -20.86 -13.24
C PRO A 49 -9.77 -21.47 -13.33
N GLU A 50 -8.85 -20.79 -14.02
CA GLU A 50 -7.46 -21.19 -14.17
C GLU A 50 -6.54 -20.43 -13.21
N SER A 51 -5.48 -21.09 -12.74
CA SER A 51 -4.50 -20.46 -11.87
C SER A 51 -3.60 -19.50 -12.65
N GLY A 52 -3.41 -18.28 -12.12
CA GLY A 52 -2.52 -17.28 -12.72
C GLY A 52 -3.13 -15.92 -13.00
N ALA A 53 -4.41 -15.71 -12.66
CA ALA A 53 -5.12 -14.43 -12.77
C ALA A 53 -4.93 -13.78 -14.16
N GLU A 54 -4.32 -12.60 -14.24
CA GLU A 54 -4.16 -11.85 -15.49
C GLU A 54 -3.36 -12.62 -16.54
N PHE A 55 -2.35 -13.40 -16.14
CA PHE A 55 -1.61 -14.25 -17.07
C PHE A 55 -2.51 -15.32 -17.68
N ALA A 56 -3.35 -15.96 -16.86
CA ALA A 56 -4.29 -16.97 -17.31
C ALA A 56 -5.36 -16.36 -18.23
N TYR A 57 -5.89 -15.19 -17.88
CA TYR A 57 -6.91 -14.50 -18.67
C TYR A 57 -6.41 -14.08 -20.06
N ILE A 58 -5.21 -13.50 -20.15
CA ILE A 58 -4.63 -13.08 -21.44
C ILE A 58 -4.23 -14.31 -22.28
N SER A 59 -3.73 -15.36 -21.62
CA SER A 59 -3.39 -16.62 -22.30
C SER A 59 -4.61 -17.34 -22.85
N TYR A 60 -5.77 -17.25 -22.17
CA TYR A 60 -7.03 -17.85 -22.62
C TYR A 60 -7.49 -17.29 -23.99
N VAL A 61 -7.21 -16.01 -24.27
CA VAL A 61 -7.53 -15.36 -25.55
C VAL A 61 -6.50 -15.69 -26.66
N GLY A 62 -5.43 -16.44 -26.33
CA GLY A 62 -4.38 -16.84 -27.27
C GLY A 62 -3.23 -15.82 -27.40
N TRP A 63 -3.13 -14.85 -26.48
CA TRP A 63 -2.17 -13.75 -26.54
C TRP A 63 -0.97 -13.98 -25.61
N THR A 64 -0.40 -15.19 -25.65
CA THR A 64 0.67 -15.65 -24.73
C THR A 64 1.90 -14.73 -24.66
N PRO A 65 2.42 -14.14 -25.75
CA PRO A 65 3.56 -13.22 -25.68
C PRO A 65 3.28 -11.96 -24.84
N ILE A 66 2.04 -11.47 -24.89
CA ILE A 66 1.60 -10.29 -24.13
C ILE A 66 1.38 -10.68 -22.67
N ALA A 67 0.81 -11.85 -22.41
CA ALA A 67 0.70 -12.40 -21.06
C ALA A 67 2.07 -12.52 -20.38
N PHE A 68 3.08 -13.02 -21.10
CA PHE A 68 4.46 -13.11 -20.60
C PHE A 68 5.06 -11.74 -20.28
N SER A 69 4.85 -10.76 -21.17
CA SER A 69 5.31 -9.39 -20.97
C SER A 69 4.65 -8.74 -19.75
N TYR A 70 3.34 -8.96 -19.55
CA TYR A 70 2.63 -8.51 -18.35
C TYR A 70 3.20 -9.14 -17.08
N LEU A 71 3.41 -10.46 -17.07
CA LEU A 71 3.99 -11.17 -15.93
C LEU A 71 5.36 -10.60 -15.55
N TRP A 72 6.22 -10.34 -16.54
CA TRP A 72 7.54 -9.75 -16.32
C TRP A 72 7.45 -8.36 -15.66
N LEU A 73 6.58 -7.48 -16.18
CA LEU A 73 6.38 -6.14 -15.64
C LEU A 73 5.79 -6.18 -14.22
N ALA A 74 4.80 -7.04 -13.98
CA ALA A 74 4.14 -7.19 -12.70
C ALA A 74 5.10 -7.72 -11.62
N SER A 75 5.90 -8.75 -11.95
CA SER A 75 6.82 -9.37 -11.01
C SER A 75 8.04 -8.48 -10.72
N LEU A 76 8.67 -7.90 -11.73
CA LEU A 76 9.93 -7.17 -11.51
C LEU A 76 9.72 -5.71 -11.13
N ILE A 77 8.81 -5.01 -11.80
CA ILE A 77 8.69 -3.56 -11.63
C ILE A 77 7.64 -3.26 -10.57
N GLN A 78 6.42 -3.76 -10.76
CA GLN A 78 5.29 -3.38 -9.90
C GLN A 78 5.48 -3.87 -8.46
N SER A 79 5.82 -5.16 -8.29
CA SER A 79 6.00 -5.75 -6.96
C SER A 79 7.17 -5.12 -6.19
N SER A 80 8.31 -4.90 -6.87
CA SER A 80 9.49 -4.27 -6.27
C SER A 80 9.23 -2.81 -5.90
N CYS A 81 8.58 -2.04 -6.78
CA CYS A 81 8.26 -0.63 -6.53
C CYS A 81 7.28 -0.47 -5.37
N ALA A 82 6.25 -1.32 -5.31
CA ALA A 82 5.30 -1.32 -4.20
C ALA A 82 5.99 -1.64 -2.85
N GLY A 83 6.86 -2.65 -2.83
CA GLY A 83 7.65 -3.00 -1.65
C GLY A 83 8.58 -1.87 -1.20
N ALA A 84 9.31 -1.26 -2.15
CA ALA A 84 10.22 -0.15 -1.87
C ALA A 84 9.49 1.08 -1.33
N THR A 85 8.33 1.43 -1.90
CA THR A 85 7.50 2.54 -1.42
C THR A 85 7.08 2.34 0.03
N LEU A 86 6.57 1.14 0.36
CA LEU A 86 6.16 0.82 1.73
C LEU A 86 7.32 0.84 2.73
N ALA A 87 8.49 0.32 2.34
CA ALA A 87 9.68 0.33 3.18
C ALA A 87 10.21 1.74 3.42
N LEU A 88 10.21 2.59 2.39
CA LEU A 88 10.63 3.99 2.52
C LEU A 88 9.69 4.76 3.44
N THR A 89 8.38 4.62 3.25
CA THR A 89 7.37 5.22 4.14
C THR A 89 7.56 4.75 5.59
N PHE A 90 7.88 3.47 5.82
CA PHE A 90 8.16 2.97 7.16
C PHE A 90 9.34 3.70 7.80
N GLY A 91 10.44 3.89 7.06
CA GLY A 91 11.59 4.66 7.53
C GLY A 91 11.23 6.12 7.83
N GLU A 92 10.50 6.77 6.93
CA GLU A 92 10.04 8.16 7.10
C GLU A 92 9.16 8.34 8.33
N TYR A 93 8.21 7.44 8.59
CA TYR A 93 7.37 7.51 9.79
C TYR A 93 8.14 7.27 11.08
N ILE A 94 9.15 6.39 11.10
CA ILE A 94 9.99 6.21 12.28
C ILE A 94 10.81 7.47 12.54
N VAL A 95 11.44 8.03 11.50
CA VAL A 95 12.24 9.25 11.63
C VAL A 95 11.39 10.42 12.10
N GLU A 96 10.18 10.59 11.58
CA GLU A 96 9.23 11.60 12.04
C GLU A 96 8.82 11.39 13.51
N ALA A 97 8.65 10.13 13.95
CA ALA A 97 8.30 9.82 15.33
C ALA A 97 9.42 10.13 16.33
N ILE A 98 10.70 9.99 15.94
CA ILE A 98 11.86 10.28 16.80
C ILE A 98 12.39 11.71 16.65
N ALA A 99 12.02 12.43 15.59
CA ALA A 99 12.39 13.82 15.34
C ALA A 99 12.25 14.76 16.55
N PRO A 100 11.21 14.68 17.41
CA PRO A 100 11.13 15.55 18.60
C PRO A 100 12.18 15.24 19.68
N ILE A 101 12.76 14.04 19.67
CA ILE A 101 13.76 13.58 20.65
C ILE A 101 15.18 13.80 20.10
N THR A 102 15.35 13.69 18.79
CA THR A 102 16.64 13.74 18.11
C THR A 102 16.70 14.94 17.16
N CYS A 103 17.56 15.92 17.45
CA CYS A 103 17.81 17.06 16.57
C CYS A 103 18.64 16.67 15.34
N LEU A 104 18.10 15.82 14.44
CA LEU A 104 18.79 15.48 13.19
C LEU A 104 18.68 16.62 12.18
N SER A 105 19.77 16.85 11.45
CA SER A 105 19.74 17.70 10.25
C SER A 105 18.86 17.07 9.16
N SER A 106 18.29 17.89 8.27
CA SER A 106 17.42 17.41 7.19
C SER A 106 18.11 16.42 6.24
N SER A 107 19.44 16.54 6.05
CA SER A 107 20.23 15.61 5.23
C SER A 107 20.44 14.25 5.90
N ASP A 108 20.61 14.24 7.23
CA ASP A 108 20.83 13.02 8.00
C ASP A 108 19.53 12.22 8.14
N SER A 109 18.41 12.92 8.31
CA SER A 109 17.07 12.33 8.41
C SER A 109 16.73 11.48 7.19
N LYS A 110 16.99 11.99 5.98
CA LYS A 110 16.74 11.24 4.74
C LYS A 110 17.61 9.99 4.63
N THR A 111 18.87 10.11 5.03
CA THR A 111 19.84 9.01 5.00
C THR A 111 19.41 7.90 5.96
N VAL A 112 19.01 8.26 7.19
CA VAL A 112 18.51 7.32 8.20
C VAL A 112 17.24 6.61 7.73
N SER A 113 16.28 7.33 7.12
CA SER A 113 15.06 6.71 6.57
C SER A 113 15.37 5.64 5.52
N ILE A 114 16.36 5.88 4.64
CA ILE A 114 16.78 4.91 3.62
C ILE A 114 17.44 3.68 4.26
N PHE A 115 18.30 3.88 5.27
CA PHE A 115 18.90 2.75 5.99
C PHE A 115 17.85 1.91 6.72
N LEU A 116 16.86 2.55 7.36
CA LEU A 116 15.74 1.85 7.98
C LEU A 116 14.89 1.08 6.96
N ALA A 117 14.64 1.68 5.79
CA ALA A 117 13.94 1.02 4.69
C ALA A 117 14.68 -0.23 4.19
N TYR A 118 15.99 -0.15 4.02
CA TYR A 118 16.80 -1.31 3.64
C TYR A 118 16.81 -2.38 4.74
N GLY A 119 16.94 -1.95 5.99
CA GLY A 119 16.92 -2.83 7.16
C GLY A 119 15.61 -3.61 7.29
N ILE A 120 14.45 -2.96 7.11
CA ILE A 120 13.15 -3.64 7.20
C ILE A 120 12.94 -4.60 6.03
N ILE A 121 13.38 -4.26 4.81
CA ILE A 121 13.31 -5.17 3.66
C ILE A 121 14.16 -6.42 3.93
N LEU A 122 15.40 -6.25 4.40
CA LEU A 122 16.28 -7.37 4.75
C LEU A 122 15.68 -8.23 5.86
N ALA A 123 15.14 -7.61 6.91
CA ALA A 123 14.51 -8.33 8.00
C ALA A 123 13.31 -9.16 7.51
N ILE A 124 12.43 -8.57 6.69
CA ILE A 124 11.28 -9.28 6.11
C ILE A 124 11.76 -10.40 5.16
N ALA A 125 12.79 -10.17 4.35
CA ALA A 125 13.36 -11.18 3.46
C ALA A 125 13.93 -12.37 4.26
N LEU A 126 14.68 -12.10 5.33
CA LEU A 126 15.20 -13.13 6.23
C LEU A 126 14.06 -13.90 6.91
N LEU A 127 13.07 -13.20 7.46
CA LEU A 127 11.90 -13.82 8.09
C LEU A 127 11.13 -14.72 7.11
N ASN A 128 10.98 -14.27 5.87
CA ASN A 128 10.36 -15.06 4.81
C ASN A 128 11.19 -16.30 4.48
N MET A 129 12.53 -16.22 4.42
CA MET A 129 13.37 -17.39 4.16
C MET A 129 13.34 -18.43 5.29
N PHE A 130 13.27 -17.98 6.55
CA PHE A 130 13.34 -18.88 7.71
C PHE A 130 11.97 -19.43 8.17
N SER A 131 10.84 -18.82 7.78
CA SER A 131 9.55 -19.18 8.38
C SER A 131 8.33 -18.97 7.45
N LEU A 132 8.18 -19.80 6.43
CA LEU A 132 7.16 -19.60 5.39
C LEU A 132 5.70 -19.91 5.79
N GLY A 133 5.42 -20.69 6.84
CA GLY A 133 4.06 -21.19 7.06
C GLY A 133 3.23 -20.47 8.14
N ARG A 134 3.73 -20.49 9.38
CA ARG A 134 2.92 -20.13 10.57
C ARG A 134 3.13 -18.70 11.07
N PHE A 135 4.30 -18.11 10.82
CA PHE A 135 4.66 -16.80 11.36
C PHE A 135 4.21 -15.65 10.45
N ALA A 136 4.36 -15.81 9.12
CA ALA A 136 3.93 -14.79 8.15
C ALA A 136 2.43 -14.45 8.27
N GLY A 137 1.56 -15.48 8.34
CA GLY A 137 0.11 -15.26 8.51
C GLY A 137 -0.26 -14.55 9.80
N ARG A 138 0.43 -14.84 10.92
CA ARG A 138 0.21 -14.15 12.20
C ARG A 138 0.64 -12.69 12.14
N ILE A 139 1.81 -12.40 11.57
CA ILE A 139 2.30 -11.02 11.38
C ILE A 139 1.34 -10.22 10.50
N GLN A 140 0.82 -10.84 9.43
CA GLN A 140 -0.15 -10.20 8.56
C GLN A 140 -1.47 -9.89 9.28
N LEU A 141 -1.98 -10.81 10.11
CA LEU A 141 -3.18 -10.57 10.91
C LEU A 141 -2.99 -9.42 11.91
N VAL A 142 -1.87 -9.41 12.63
CA VAL A 142 -1.53 -8.33 13.57
C VAL A 142 -1.46 -6.99 12.83
N SER A 143 -0.81 -6.94 11.66
CA SER A 143 -0.76 -5.73 10.83
C SER A 143 -2.15 -5.28 10.36
N MET A 144 -3.02 -6.22 9.97
CA MET A 144 -4.38 -5.90 9.56
C MET A 144 -5.19 -5.28 10.72
N VAL A 145 -5.17 -5.90 11.90
CA VAL A 145 -5.87 -5.41 13.08
C VAL A 145 -5.35 -4.03 13.50
N ALA A 146 -4.02 -3.84 13.51
CA ALA A 146 -3.41 -2.56 13.83
C ALA A 146 -3.86 -1.45 12.86
N LYS A 147 -3.92 -1.73 11.55
CA LYS A 147 -4.41 -0.76 10.55
C LYS A 147 -5.88 -0.38 10.78
N LEU A 148 -6.73 -1.35 11.12
CA LEU A 148 -8.14 -1.08 11.41
C LEU A 148 -8.31 -0.20 12.65
N ILE A 149 -7.55 -0.48 13.71
CA ILE A 149 -7.54 0.34 14.93
C ILE A 149 -7.09 1.77 14.62
N ALA A 150 -6.01 1.94 13.85
CA ALA A 150 -5.52 3.26 13.47
C ALA A 150 -6.57 4.07 12.68
N ILE A 151 -7.25 3.44 11.72
CA ILE A 151 -8.31 4.09 10.94
C ILE A 151 -9.50 4.46 11.85
N ALA A 152 -9.93 3.54 12.73
CA ALA A 152 -11.02 3.81 13.67
C ALA A 152 -10.70 4.97 14.61
N ALA A 153 -9.46 5.06 15.09
CA ALA A 153 -8.99 6.16 15.93
C ALA A 153 -9.01 7.50 15.17
N ILE A 154 -8.53 7.54 13.93
CA ILE A 154 -8.55 8.77 13.10
C ILE A 154 -10.00 9.24 12.89
N ILE A 155 -10.92 8.34 12.56
CA ILE A 155 -12.34 8.68 12.37
C ILE A 155 -12.94 9.19 13.68
N GLY A 156 -12.71 8.49 14.79
CA GLY A 156 -13.26 8.85 16.10
C GLY A 156 -12.78 10.22 16.60
N ILE A 157 -11.47 10.48 16.50
CA ILE A 157 -10.88 11.77 16.88
C ILE A 157 -11.40 12.88 15.96
N GLY A 158 -11.50 12.62 14.66
CA GLY A 158 -12.04 13.58 13.69
C GLY A 158 -13.49 13.97 13.98
N LEU A 159 -14.36 12.99 14.26
CA LEU A 159 -15.76 13.23 14.62
C LEU A 159 -15.88 13.97 15.95
N PHE A 160 -15.10 13.58 16.97
CA PHE A 160 -15.08 14.28 18.25
C PHE A 160 -14.70 15.76 18.07
N TYR A 161 -13.66 16.04 17.29
CA TYR A 161 -13.22 17.40 17.02
C TYR A 161 -14.30 18.22 16.31
N MET A 162 -14.99 17.62 15.33
CA MET A 162 -16.05 18.29 14.57
C MET A 162 -17.30 18.60 15.41
N ILE A 163 -17.65 17.74 16.37
CA ILE A 163 -18.86 17.91 17.20
C ILE A 163 -18.64 18.89 18.36
N PHE A 164 -17.47 18.84 19.00
CA PHE A 164 -17.23 19.60 20.23
C PHE A 164 -16.45 20.92 20.01
N ARG A 165 -15.76 21.08 18.88
CA ARG A 165 -14.83 22.20 18.66
C ARG A 165 -15.00 22.91 17.32
N GLY A 166 -15.87 22.41 16.43
CA GLY A 166 -16.30 23.07 15.19
C GLY A 166 -17.64 23.76 15.38
#